data_AF-A0A0D2MVS3-F1
#
_entry.id   AF-A0A0D2MVS3-F1
#
_cell.length_a   1.000
_cell.length_b   1.000
_cell.length_c   1.000
_cell.angle_alpha   90.00
_cell.angle_beta   90.00
_cell.angle_gamma   90.00
#
_symmetry.space_group_name_H-M   'P 1'
#
loop_
_entity.id
_entity.type
_entity.pdbx_description
1 polymer ?
#
loop_
_entity_poly.entity_id
_entity_poly.type
_entity_poly.pdbx_seq_one_letter_code
_entity_poly.pdbx_strand_id
1 'polypeptide(L)'
;MRIATDKASGAKRACKSILKRRVEGAGDAVDVRKELDVMLHLAGEGAREHKQLQLCVLVHIVMEYCEGGDLVKRIIDKGHYTERDAAAAIRTVLEVIAYSHDMGCMHRDIKPDNCLLADTSDSAPLKIADWGYADFFRQGQKLKGDVGTSFYMAPNCPTHYLAPQPHPLFTKSSPAWPSHS
;
A
#
# COMPACT_ATOMS: atom_id res chain seq x y z
N MET A 1 -2.84 -2.71 -15.57
CA MET A 1 -4.03 -3.01 -14.75
C MET A 1 -5.23 -3.18 -15.66
N ARG A 2 -6.20 -4.03 -15.33
CA ARG A 2 -7.50 -4.13 -16.04
C ARG A 2 -8.66 -4.10 -15.03
N ILE A 3 -9.79 -3.51 -15.41
CA ILE A 3 -11.03 -3.61 -14.64
C ILE A 3 -11.70 -4.94 -15.01
N ALA A 4 -12.17 -5.68 -14.02
CA ALA A 4 -12.91 -6.92 -14.16
C ALA A 4 -14.21 -6.86 -13.37
N THR A 5 -15.16 -7.72 -13.72
CA THR A 5 -16.42 -7.87 -12.99
C THR A 5 -16.47 -9.26 -12.39
N ASP A 6 -16.69 -9.35 -11.08
CA ASP A 6 -16.91 -10.63 -10.41
C ASP A 6 -18.25 -11.22 -10.88
N LYS A 7 -18.23 -12.46 -11.41
CA LYS A 7 -19.42 -13.05 -12.03
C LYS A 7 -20.52 -13.43 -11.02
N ALA A 8 -20.15 -13.69 -9.77
CA ALA A 8 -21.10 -14.12 -8.74
C ALA A 8 -21.81 -12.91 -8.08
N SER A 9 -21.06 -11.86 -7.76
CA SER A 9 -21.54 -10.68 -7.05
C SER A 9 -21.86 -9.48 -7.96
N GLY A 10 -21.38 -9.47 -9.20
CA GLY A 10 -21.47 -8.32 -10.11
C GLY A 10 -20.54 -7.15 -9.75
N ALA A 11 -19.72 -7.27 -8.70
CA ALA A 11 -18.86 -6.20 -8.23
C ALA A 11 -17.68 -5.94 -9.18
N LYS A 12 -17.36 -4.65 -9.39
CA LYS A 12 -16.12 -4.23 -10.09
C LYS A 12 -14.89 -4.61 -9.26
N ARG A 13 -13.84 -5.08 -9.92
CA ARG A 13 -12.55 -5.48 -9.33
C ARG A 13 -11.39 -4.94 -10.17
N ALA A 14 -10.29 -4.59 -9.52
CA ALA A 14 -9.03 -4.28 -10.21
C ALA A 14 -8.21 -5.57 -10.36
N CYS A 15 -7.73 -5.86 -11.56
CA CYS A 15 -6.97 -7.06 -11.87
C CYS A 15 -5.58 -6.69 -12.41
N LYS A 16 -4.54 -6.99 -11.63
CA LYS A 16 -3.14 -6.93 -12.07
C LYS A 16 -2.82 -8.29 -12.70
N SER A 17 -2.86 -8.32 -14.03
CA SER A 17 -2.45 -9.50 -14.79
C SER A 17 -0.93 -9.56 -14.86
N ILE A 18 -0.37 -10.69 -14.47
CA ILE A 18 1.07 -10.92 -14.50
C ILE A 18 1.36 -11.84 -15.69
N LEU A 19 2.24 -11.40 -16.58
CA LEU A 19 2.59 -12.17 -17.77
C LEU A 19 3.40 -13.42 -17.38
N LYS A 20 2.93 -14.61 -17.78
CA LYS A 20 3.59 -15.89 -17.49
C LYS A 20 5.07 -15.92 -17.92
N ARG A 21 5.44 -15.25 -19.03
CA ARG A 21 6.84 -15.13 -19.49
C ARG A 21 7.76 -14.34 -18.54
N ARG A 22 7.21 -13.38 -17.78
CA ARG A 22 7.97 -12.64 -16.75
C ARG A 22 8.24 -13.52 -15.53
N VAL A 23 7.46 -14.58 -15.33
CA VAL A 23 7.66 -15.54 -14.24
C VAL A 23 8.70 -16.61 -14.62
N GLU A 24 9.11 -16.69 -15.89
CA GLU A 24 10.14 -17.64 -16.36
C GLU A 24 11.56 -17.05 -16.30
N GLY A 25 11.68 -15.72 -16.15
CA GLY A 25 12.95 -15.07 -15.81
C GLY A 25 13.19 -15.11 -14.31
N ALA A 26 14.31 -15.69 -13.87
CA ALA A 26 14.60 -15.95 -12.46
C ALA A 26 14.59 -14.71 -11.53
N GLY A 27 14.67 -13.48 -12.07
CA GLY A 27 14.53 -12.23 -11.32
C GLY A 27 13.08 -11.72 -11.22
N ASP A 28 12.41 -11.53 -12.36
CA ASP A 28 11.04 -10.98 -12.45
C ASP A 28 9.98 -11.89 -11.78
N ALA A 29 10.22 -13.21 -11.71
CA ALA A 29 9.37 -14.16 -11.02
C ALA A 29 9.39 -14.00 -9.49
N VAL A 30 10.54 -13.59 -8.95
CA VAL A 30 10.78 -13.41 -7.51
C VAL A 30 10.08 -12.15 -7.03
N ASP A 31 10.12 -11.07 -7.81
CA ASP A 31 9.49 -9.78 -7.45
C ASP A 31 7.96 -9.85 -7.42
N VAL A 32 7.36 -10.59 -8.36
CA VAL A 32 5.91 -10.83 -8.36
C VAL A 32 5.46 -11.62 -7.14
N ARG A 33 6.21 -12.67 -6.80
CA ARG A 33 5.89 -13.51 -5.64
C ARG A 33 6.00 -12.69 -4.36
N LYS A 34 6.97 -11.79 -4.30
CA LYS A 34 7.17 -10.88 -3.18
C LYS A 34 6.02 -9.89 -2.98
N GLU A 35 5.55 -9.22 -4.04
CA GLU A 35 4.37 -8.34 -3.95
C GLU A 35 3.19 -9.12 -3.38
N LEU A 36 2.97 -10.35 -3.87
CA LEU A 36 1.90 -11.21 -3.40
C LEU A 36 2.06 -11.63 -1.94
N ASP A 37 3.27 -12.03 -1.53
CA ASP A 37 3.57 -12.48 -0.17
C ASP A 37 3.38 -11.34 0.83
N VAL A 38 3.82 -10.12 0.49
CA VAL A 38 3.58 -8.91 1.29
C VAL A 38 2.08 -8.65 1.45
N MET A 39 1.35 -8.71 0.34
CA MET A 39 -0.09 -8.46 0.33
C MET A 39 -0.86 -9.47 1.17
N LEU A 40 -0.51 -10.76 1.09
CA LEU A 40 -1.09 -11.81 1.92
C LEU A 40 -0.74 -11.65 3.40
N HIS A 41 0.51 -11.29 3.70
CA HIS A 41 0.98 -11.05 5.06
C HIS A 41 0.20 -9.90 5.73
N LEU A 42 0.08 -8.77 5.04
CA LEU A 42 -0.68 -7.62 5.53
C LEU A 42 -2.19 -7.92 5.65
N ALA A 43 -2.71 -8.78 4.77
CA ALA A 43 -4.10 -9.24 4.79
C ALA A 43 -4.42 -10.21 5.95
N GLY A 44 -3.45 -11.03 6.35
CA GLY A 44 -3.64 -12.13 7.31
C GLY A 44 -3.72 -11.70 8.77
N GLU A 45 -2.85 -10.79 9.24
CA GLU A 45 -2.70 -10.52 10.68
C GLU A 45 -3.55 -9.36 11.23
N GLY A 46 -4.37 -8.69 10.41
CA GLY A 46 -5.16 -7.54 10.90
C GLY A 46 -5.98 -6.76 9.87
N ALA A 47 -6.02 -7.16 8.60
CA ALA A 47 -6.69 -6.38 7.55
C ALA A 47 -8.20 -6.21 7.71
N ARG A 48 -8.86 -7.01 8.57
CA ARG A 48 -10.27 -6.80 8.91
C ARG A 48 -10.48 -5.50 9.69
N GLU A 49 -9.51 -5.11 10.50
CA GLU A 49 -9.55 -3.88 11.31
C GLU A 49 -9.03 -2.69 10.49
N HIS A 50 -8.07 -2.90 9.60
CA HIS A 50 -7.57 -1.91 8.65
C HIS A 50 -8.28 -2.00 7.28
N LYS A 51 -9.52 -1.49 7.20
CA LYS A 51 -10.35 -1.46 5.97
C LYS A 51 -9.67 -0.80 4.76
N GLN A 52 -8.60 -0.04 4.98
CA GLN A 52 -7.78 0.58 3.95
C GLN A 52 -6.89 -0.43 3.19
N LEU A 53 -6.74 -1.66 3.70
CA LEU A 53 -5.98 -2.76 3.12
C LEU A 53 -6.94 -3.93 2.78
N GLN A 54 -7.52 -3.97 1.57
CA GLN A 54 -8.36 -5.10 1.14
C GLN A 54 -7.89 -5.70 -0.18
N LEU A 55 -7.60 -7.00 -0.20
CA LEU A 55 -6.97 -7.71 -1.33
C LEU A 55 -7.49 -9.16 -1.45
N CYS A 56 -7.57 -9.69 -2.68
CA CYS A 56 -7.87 -11.09 -2.99
C CYS A 56 -6.85 -11.67 -4.00
N VAL A 57 -6.57 -12.97 -3.91
CA VAL A 57 -5.43 -13.58 -4.63
C VAL A 57 -5.87 -14.75 -5.49
N LEU A 58 -5.53 -14.68 -6.79
CA LEU A 58 -5.56 -15.77 -7.77
C LEU A 58 -4.27 -15.70 -8.61
N VAL A 59 -4.14 -16.48 -9.70
CA VAL A 59 -3.06 -16.32 -10.71
C VAL A 59 -2.98 -14.86 -11.23
N HIS A 60 -4.06 -14.12 -11.07
CA HIS A 60 -4.12 -12.67 -11.14
C HIS A 60 -4.26 -12.09 -9.72
N ILE A 61 -3.57 -10.99 -9.44
CA ILE A 61 -3.83 -10.23 -8.21
C ILE A 61 -5.13 -9.47 -8.43
N VAL A 62 -6.19 -9.85 -7.71
CA VAL A 62 -7.53 -9.28 -7.83
C VAL A 62 -7.83 -8.45 -6.59
N MET A 63 -7.88 -7.14 -6.76
CA MET A 63 -8.03 -6.19 -5.67
C MET A 63 -9.38 -5.51 -5.74
N GLU A 64 -9.74 -4.80 -4.67
CA GLU A 64 -10.81 -3.81 -4.71
C GLU A 64 -10.57 -2.79 -5.83
N TYR A 65 -11.64 -2.44 -6.56
CA TYR A 65 -11.59 -1.37 -7.53
C TYR A 65 -11.90 -0.03 -6.85
N CYS A 66 -10.93 0.88 -6.85
CA CYS A 66 -11.09 2.23 -6.34
C CYS A 66 -11.64 3.13 -7.45
N GLU A 67 -12.94 3.43 -7.41
CA GLU A 67 -13.63 4.20 -8.46
C GLU A 67 -13.25 5.69 -8.45
N GLY A 68 -12.78 6.20 -7.31
CA GLY A 68 -12.33 7.58 -7.14
C GLY A 68 -11.01 7.94 -7.82
N GLY A 69 -10.28 6.94 -8.36
CA GLY A 69 -8.98 7.15 -8.98
C GLY A 69 -7.88 7.49 -7.96
N ASP A 70 -6.77 8.02 -8.46
CA ASP A 70 -5.63 8.42 -7.63
C ASP A 70 -5.81 9.81 -6.98
N LEU A 71 -5.02 10.06 -5.92
CA LEU A 71 -5.06 11.30 -5.17
C LEU A 71 -4.57 12.49 -6.01
N VAL A 72 -3.67 12.28 -6.97
CA VAL A 72 -3.20 13.34 -7.89
C VAL A 72 -4.38 13.92 -8.65
N LYS A 73 -5.17 13.05 -9.27
CA LYS A 73 -6.37 13.42 -10.01
C LYS A 73 -7.38 14.12 -9.09
N ARG A 74 -7.57 13.64 -7.86
CA ARG A 74 -8.45 14.33 -6.89
C ARG A 74 -7.99 15.75 -6.58
N ILE A 75 -6.69 15.97 -6.36
CA ILE A 75 -6.14 17.29 -6.07
C ILE A 75 -6.37 18.23 -7.25
N ILE A 76 -6.13 17.75 -8.47
CA ILE A 76 -6.35 18.52 -9.72
C ILE A 76 -7.83 18.85 -9.91
N ASP A 77 -8.70 17.84 -9.83
CA ASP A 77 -10.13 17.97 -10.12
C ASP A 77 -10.85 18.85 -9.08
N LYS A 78 -10.42 18.83 -7.80
CA LYS A 78 -11.02 19.64 -6.73
C LYS A 78 -10.71 21.13 -6.89
N GLY A 79 -9.61 21.49 -7.56
CA GLY A 79 -9.15 22.87 -7.78
C GLY A 79 -8.65 23.58 -6.52
N HIS A 80 -9.41 23.53 -5.42
CA HIS A 80 -9.01 23.98 -4.09
C HIS A 80 -8.89 22.78 -3.15
N TYR A 81 -7.66 22.30 -2.97
CA TYR A 81 -7.33 21.28 -1.99
C TYR A 81 -6.76 21.94 -0.73
N THR A 82 -7.49 21.89 0.37
CA THR A 82 -7.14 22.64 1.59
C THR A 82 -6.06 21.93 2.41
N GLU A 83 -5.39 22.66 3.31
CA GLU A 83 -4.46 22.06 4.28
C GLU A 83 -5.15 20.99 5.14
N ARG A 84 -6.43 21.19 5.46
CA ARG A 84 -7.24 20.21 6.18
C ARG A 84 -7.42 18.91 5.41
N ASP A 85 -7.66 19.01 4.10
CA ASP A 85 -7.77 17.84 3.21
C ASP A 85 -6.42 17.11 3.12
N ALA A 86 -5.32 17.86 3.04
CA ALA A 86 -3.96 17.30 3.02
C ALA A 86 -3.62 16.58 4.33
N ALA A 87 -3.94 17.20 5.47
CA ALA A 87 -3.72 16.60 6.79
C ALA A 87 -4.51 15.29 6.97
N ALA A 88 -5.75 15.23 6.46
CA ALA A 88 -6.56 14.01 6.51
C ALA A 88 -5.97 12.88 5.64
N ALA A 89 -5.52 13.21 4.43
CA ALA A 89 -4.86 12.25 3.54
C ALA A 89 -3.55 11.74 4.15
N ILE A 90 -2.68 12.64 4.62
CA ILE A 90 -1.40 12.31 5.24
C ILE A 90 -1.60 11.44 6.49
N ARG A 91 -2.59 11.75 7.33
CA ARG A 91 -2.92 10.92 8.50
C ARG A 91 -3.20 9.48 8.09
N THR A 92 -4.06 9.28 7.08
CA THR A 92 -4.40 7.94 6.58
C THR A 92 -3.18 7.21 6.02
N VAL A 93 -2.35 7.91 5.24
CA VAL A 93 -1.08 7.37 4.71
C VAL A 93 -0.18 6.91 5.86
N LEU A 94 0.00 7.74 6.89
CA LEU A 94 0.85 7.42 8.04
C LEU A 94 0.32 6.24 8.85
N GLU A 95 -1.00 6.12 9.03
CA GLU A 95 -1.62 4.98 9.71
C GLU A 95 -1.37 3.66 8.97
N VAL A 96 -1.50 3.64 7.65
CA VAL A 96 -1.22 2.45 6.83
C VAL A 96 0.28 2.10 6.86
N ILE A 97 1.16 3.12 6.78
CA ILE A 97 2.61 2.91 6.87
C ILE A 97 2.99 2.37 8.24
N ALA A 98 2.47 2.94 9.33
CA ALA A 98 2.74 2.48 10.69
C ALA A 98 2.34 1.02 10.87
N TYR A 99 1.12 0.65 10.46
CA TYR A 99 0.68 -0.75 10.46
C TYR A 99 1.63 -1.65 9.66
N SER A 100 2.00 -1.25 8.43
CA SER A 100 2.89 -2.05 7.60
C SER A 100 4.26 -2.26 8.25
N HIS A 101 4.80 -1.24 8.91
CA HIS A 101 6.06 -1.30 9.62
C HIS A 101 6.01 -2.21 10.85
N ASP A 102 4.91 -2.18 11.61
CA ASP A 102 4.70 -3.08 12.76
C ASP A 102 4.60 -4.55 12.30
N MET A 103 4.08 -4.76 11.10
CA MET A 103 4.06 -6.03 10.40
C MET A 103 5.42 -6.42 9.77
N GLY A 104 6.47 -5.62 9.95
CA GLY A 104 7.81 -5.89 9.41
C GLY A 104 7.92 -5.71 7.89
N CYS A 105 7.05 -4.91 7.28
CA CYS A 105 7.01 -4.63 5.85
C CYS A 105 7.14 -3.13 5.54
N MET A 106 7.98 -2.77 4.57
CA MET A 106 8.11 -1.42 4.05
C MET A 106 7.56 -1.33 2.63
N HIS A 107 6.79 -0.29 2.32
CA HIS A 107 6.23 -0.10 0.98
C HIS A 107 7.27 0.38 -0.06
N ARG A 108 8.20 1.27 0.34
CA ARG A 108 9.29 1.84 -0.48
C ARG A 108 8.91 2.64 -1.75
N ASP A 109 7.63 2.88 -2.03
CA ASP A 109 7.18 3.72 -3.16
C ASP A 109 5.90 4.49 -2.81
N ILE A 110 5.89 5.15 -1.66
CA ILE A 110 4.78 6.00 -1.26
C ILE A 110 4.83 7.30 -2.04
N LYS A 111 3.78 7.57 -2.80
CA LYS A 111 3.55 8.78 -3.58
C LYS A 111 2.04 8.99 -3.79
N PRO A 112 1.59 10.20 -4.13
CA PRO A 112 0.18 10.49 -4.36
C PRO A 112 -0.47 9.58 -5.43
N ASP A 113 0.28 9.20 -6.46
CA ASP A 113 -0.16 8.28 -7.53
C ASP A 113 -0.56 6.89 -7.00
N ASN A 114 0.07 6.46 -5.90
CA ASN A 114 -0.18 5.17 -5.24
C ASN A 114 -1.21 5.29 -4.10
N CYS A 115 -1.83 6.46 -3.93
CA CYS A 115 -2.93 6.68 -2.99
C CYS A 115 -4.23 6.75 -3.78
N LEU A 116 -5.10 5.75 -3.63
CA LEU A 116 -6.36 5.64 -4.35
C LEU A 116 -7.55 5.97 -3.47
N LEU A 117 -8.62 6.47 -4.08
CA LEU A 117 -9.88 6.78 -3.40
C LEU A 117 -10.92 5.73 -3.74
N ALA A 118 -11.54 5.13 -2.72
CA ALA A 118 -12.45 3.99 -2.90
C ALA A 118 -13.60 4.32 -3.87
N ASP A 119 -14.12 5.54 -3.81
CA ASP A 119 -15.22 6.04 -4.63
C ASP A 119 -15.05 7.55 -4.97
N THR A 120 -16.00 8.10 -5.72
CA THR A 120 -15.96 9.49 -6.20
C THR A 120 -16.45 10.52 -5.19
N SER A 121 -16.89 10.12 -4.00
CA SER A 121 -17.40 11.04 -2.99
C SER A 121 -16.30 11.93 -2.38
N ASP A 122 -16.67 13.07 -1.83
CA ASP A 122 -15.72 13.96 -1.14
C ASP A 122 -15.13 13.33 0.13
N SER A 123 -15.88 12.43 0.76
CA SER A 123 -15.48 11.66 1.94
C SER A 123 -14.88 10.29 1.60
N ALA A 124 -14.52 10.05 0.34
CA ALA A 124 -14.03 8.76 -0.12
C ALA A 124 -12.83 8.27 0.73
N PRO A 125 -12.87 7.03 1.25
CA PRO A 125 -11.74 6.45 1.95
C PRO A 125 -10.49 6.39 1.07
N LEU A 126 -9.36 6.84 1.62
CA LEU A 126 -8.05 6.72 0.98
C LEU A 126 -7.45 5.33 1.25
N LYS A 127 -6.88 4.72 0.21
CA LYS A 127 -6.28 3.39 0.21
C LYS A 127 -4.88 3.46 -0.40
N ILE A 128 -3.93 2.73 0.17
CA ILE A 128 -2.57 2.65 -0.37
C ILE A 128 -2.48 1.44 -1.31
N ALA A 129 -1.95 1.69 -2.51
CA ALA A 129 -1.84 0.71 -3.58
C ALA A 129 -0.40 0.54 -4.07
N ASP A 130 -0.19 -0.50 -4.86
CA ASP A 130 1.07 -0.85 -5.53
C ASP A 130 2.24 -1.21 -4.59
N TRP A 131 2.14 -2.39 -3.99
CA TRP A 131 3.17 -2.98 -3.15
C TRP A 131 4.28 -3.67 -3.95
N GLY A 132 4.40 -3.37 -5.25
CA GLY A 132 5.39 -3.99 -6.15
C GLY A 132 6.85 -3.72 -5.74
N TYR A 133 7.11 -2.60 -5.04
CA TYR A 133 8.41 -2.29 -4.48
C TYR A 133 8.55 -2.67 -3.01
N ALA A 134 7.56 -3.30 -2.39
CA ALA A 134 7.61 -3.56 -0.96
C ALA A 134 8.72 -4.56 -0.56
N ASP A 135 9.12 -4.52 0.71
CA ASP A 135 10.09 -5.46 1.28
C ASP A 135 9.79 -5.81 2.72
N PHE A 136 10.13 -7.04 3.09
CA PHE A 136 10.21 -7.42 4.48
C PHE A 136 11.52 -6.91 5.07
N PHE A 137 11.48 -6.53 6.34
CA PHE A 137 12.65 -6.07 7.04
C PHE A 137 12.67 -6.54 8.49
N ARG A 138 13.85 -6.56 9.07
CA ARG A 138 14.04 -6.68 10.51
C ARG A 138 14.56 -5.36 11.07
N GLN A 139 14.16 -5.03 12.29
CA GLN A 139 14.67 -3.84 12.98
C GLN A 139 16.19 -3.84 13.00
N GLY A 140 16.81 -2.69 12.69
CA GLY A 140 18.26 -2.54 12.61
C GLY A 140 18.91 -3.11 11.35
N GLN A 141 18.15 -3.74 10.44
CA GLN A 141 18.66 -4.19 9.14
C GLN A 141 18.95 -2.99 8.24
N LYS A 142 20.11 -3.00 7.59
CA LYS A 142 20.40 -2.11 6.46
C LYS A 142 19.74 -2.67 5.21
N LEU A 143 18.78 -1.91 4.65
CA LEU A 143 18.23 -2.22 3.35
C LEU A 143 19.15 -1.72 2.23
N LYS A 144 19.15 -2.45 1.11
CA LYS A 144 19.87 -2.13 -0.12
C LYS A 144 18.89 -2.06 -1.28
N GLY A 145 19.18 -1.22 -2.27
CA GLY A 145 18.45 -1.14 -3.53
C GLY A 145 17.90 0.26 -3.79
N ASP A 146 18.27 0.83 -4.94
CA ASP A 146 17.68 2.05 -5.48
C ASP A 146 16.31 1.73 -6.06
N VAL A 147 15.29 1.71 -5.20
CA VAL A 147 13.91 1.41 -5.57
C VAL A 147 12.97 2.53 -5.15
N GLY A 148 11.88 2.68 -5.90
CA GLY A 148 10.91 3.75 -5.74
C GLY A 148 11.06 4.85 -6.79
N THR A 149 10.13 5.78 -6.75
CA THR A 149 10.06 6.88 -7.71
C THR A 149 11.04 7.98 -7.33
N SER A 150 12.00 8.30 -8.20
CA SER A 150 13.15 9.17 -7.93
C SER A 150 12.84 10.48 -7.17
N PHE A 151 11.76 11.18 -7.53
CA PHE A 151 11.35 12.44 -6.87
C PHE A 151 10.86 12.28 -5.42
N TYR A 152 10.46 11.07 -5.03
CA TYR A 152 9.90 10.76 -3.70
C TYR A 152 10.84 9.91 -2.84
N MET A 153 12.03 9.57 -3.35
CA MET A 153 13.02 8.81 -2.59
C MET A 153 13.63 9.68 -1.49
N ALA A 154 13.79 9.09 -0.30
CA ALA A 154 14.51 9.75 0.78
C ALA A 154 15.98 9.98 0.36
N PRO A 155 16.61 11.11 0.76
CA PRO A 155 17.98 11.45 0.36
C PRO A 155 19.02 10.38 0.75
N ASN A 156 18.72 9.57 1.76
CA ASN A 156 19.60 8.52 2.28
C ASN A 156 19.36 7.14 1.63
N CYS A 157 18.34 6.98 0.78
CA CYS A 157 18.03 5.72 0.08
C CYS A 157 19.23 5.14 -0.69
N PRO A 158 20.06 5.94 -1.40
CA PRO A 158 21.17 5.39 -2.19
C PRO A 158 22.31 4.82 -1.35
N THR A 159 22.38 5.18 -0.06
CA THR A 159 23.55 4.90 0.76
C THR A 159 23.28 3.81 1.79
N HIS A 160 22.30 3.95 2.69
CA HIS A 160 21.87 2.91 3.63
C HIS A 160 20.58 3.33 4.34
N TYR A 161 19.43 2.75 4.00
CA TYR A 161 18.21 2.96 4.80
C TYR A 161 18.24 2.01 6.01
N LEU A 162 18.23 2.58 7.22
CA LEU A 162 17.98 1.80 8.44
C LEU A 162 16.48 1.58 8.53
N ALA A 163 16.08 0.32 8.67
CA ALA A 163 14.69 -0.03 8.95
C ALA A 163 14.13 0.83 10.09
N PRO A 164 12.93 1.42 9.91
CA PRO A 164 12.35 2.32 10.90
C PRO A 164 12.07 1.54 12.18
N GLN A 165 12.29 2.20 13.31
CA GLN A 165 11.76 1.71 14.58
C GLN A 165 10.23 1.89 14.57
N PRO A 166 9.45 0.98 15.18
CA PRO A 166 8.03 1.20 15.42
C PRO A 166 7.83 2.58 16.04
N HIS A 167 6.98 3.40 15.45
CA HIS A 167 6.83 4.78 15.88
C HIS A 167 6.16 4.81 17.26
N PRO A 168 6.71 5.53 18.28
CA PRO A 168 6.20 5.50 19.66
C PRO A 168 4.69 5.75 19.78
N LEU A 169 4.16 6.68 18.98
CA LEU A 169 2.72 7.03 18.94
C LEU A 169 1.80 5.90 18.43
N PHE A 170 2.35 4.91 17.74
CA PHE A 170 1.60 3.81 17.12
C PHE A 170 1.99 2.44 17.69
N THR A 171 2.74 2.41 18.81
CA THR A 171 3.00 1.16 19.52
C THR A 171 1.75 0.69 20.28
N LYS A 172 1.71 -0.60 20.65
CA LYS A 172 0.66 -1.28 21.44
C LYS A 172 0.23 -0.60 22.77
N SER A 173 0.81 0.54 23.12
CA SER A 173 0.47 1.35 24.30
C SER A 173 -0.50 2.52 24.01
N SER A 174 -0.89 2.76 22.75
CA SER A 174 -1.86 3.82 22.41
C SER A 174 -3.30 3.40 22.76
N PRO A 175 -4.10 4.25 23.44
CA PRO A 175 -5.42 3.90 23.99
C PRO A 175 -6.52 3.62 22.95
N ALA A 176 -6.18 3.54 21.67
CA ALA A 176 -7.10 3.35 20.55
C ALA A 176 -7.21 1.89 20.06
N TRP A 177 -6.61 0.91 20.73
CA TRP A 177 -6.60 -0.49 20.29
C TRP A 177 -7.24 -1.44 21.32
N PRO A 178 -8.17 -2.35 20.91
CA PRO A 178 -8.77 -3.31 21.82
C PRO A 178 -7.73 -4.37 22.23
N SER A 179 -7.58 -4.54 23.54
CA SER A 179 -6.68 -5.52 24.15
C SER A 179 -7.22 -6.93 23.91
N HIS A 180 -6.52 -7.73 23.11
CA HIS A 180 -6.73 -9.16 23.07
C HIS A 180 -5.57 -9.91 23.73
N SER A 181 -5.99 -10.81 24.62
CA SER A 181 -5.22 -11.72 25.47
C SER A 181 -4.66 -12.89 24.68
#